data_AF-A0A519P2H2-F1
#
_entry.id   AF-A0A519P2H2-F1
#
_cell.length_a   1.000
_cell.length_b   1.000
_cell.length_c   1.000
_cell.angle_alpha   90.00
_cell.angle_beta   90.00
_cell.angle_gamma   90.00
#
_symmetry.space_group_name_H-M   'P 1'
#
loop_
_entity.id
_entity.type
_entity.pdbx_description
1 polymer ?
#
loop_
_entity_poly.entity_id
_entity_poly.type
_entity_poly.pdbx_seq_one_letter_code
_entity_poly.pdbx_strand_id
1 'polypeptide(L)'
;MKALTLGALAIVALAATATGASAQTNGPANPGPVIPGVCVYFNQRLLAQSTAGAAVQARMQQLTQEVQGELAPYATSIQAEAQALQAAGASLPAAERQTRGQALQARVQ
;
A
#
# COMPACT_ATOMS: atom_id res chain seq x y z
N MET A 1 30.01 -14.75 -41.26
CA MET A 1 31.20 -15.58 -41.00
C MET A 1 32.29 -14.75 -40.36
N LYS A 2 32.49 -14.90 -39.04
CA LYS A 2 33.79 -14.75 -38.37
C LYS A 2 33.64 -15.27 -36.95
N ALA A 3 34.15 -16.50 -36.76
CA ALA A 3 34.25 -17.18 -35.49
C ALA A 3 35.65 -16.90 -34.90
N LEU A 4 35.71 -16.69 -33.59
CA LEU A 4 36.89 -16.83 -32.73
C LEU A 4 36.33 -17.37 -31.40
N THR A 5 36.16 -18.70 -31.28
CA THR A 5 37.11 -19.64 -30.65
C THR A 5 37.43 -19.34 -29.19
N LEU A 6 36.71 -20.05 -28.31
CA LEU A 6 37.23 -20.92 -27.25
C LEU A 6 38.30 -20.34 -26.30
N GLY A 7 37.86 -19.94 -25.10
CA GLY A 7 38.65 -19.98 -23.87
C GLY A 7 38.03 -21.00 -22.91
N ALA A 8 38.84 -21.95 -22.47
CA ALA A 8 38.47 -23.23 -21.88
C ALA A 8 37.83 -23.19 -20.48
N LEU A 9 37.17 -24.31 -20.17
CA LEU A 9 36.57 -24.71 -18.90
C LEU A 9 37.54 -24.65 -17.72
N ALA A 10 37.03 -24.24 -16.55
CA ALA A 10 37.38 -24.82 -15.27
C ALA A 10 36.10 -25.00 -14.44
N ILE A 11 35.58 -26.23 -14.42
CA ILE A 11 34.61 -26.72 -13.44
C ILE A 11 35.41 -27.31 -12.28
N VAL A 12 34.87 -27.15 -11.06
CA VAL A 12 35.21 -27.79 -9.77
C VAL A 12 35.97 -26.91 -8.78
N ALA A 13 35.18 -26.24 -7.93
CA ALA A 13 35.41 -26.20 -6.49
C ALA A 13 34.05 -26.33 -5.77
N LEU A 14 33.39 -27.48 -5.94
CA LEU A 14 32.31 -27.93 -5.05
C LEU A 14 32.95 -28.62 -3.83
N ALA A 15 33.61 -27.83 -3.00
CA ALA A 15 34.11 -28.29 -1.71
C ALA A 15 33.78 -27.24 -0.65
N ALA A 16 32.67 -27.49 0.03
CA ALA A 16 32.40 -27.15 1.41
C ALA A 16 33.47 -26.29 2.11
N THR A 17 33.30 -24.97 2.04
CA THR A 17 33.27 -24.22 3.28
C THR A 17 31.93 -23.51 3.29
N ALA A 18 31.07 -23.92 4.22
CA ALA A 18 30.07 -23.01 4.75
C ALA A 18 30.85 -21.84 5.36
N THR A 19 31.30 -20.92 4.50
CA THR A 19 31.65 -19.57 4.90
C THR A 19 30.34 -19.06 5.45
N GLY A 20 30.28 -19.04 6.79
CA GLY A 20 29.08 -18.79 7.54
C GLY A 20 28.35 -17.63 6.90
N ALA A 21 27.05 -17.80 6.65
CA ALA A 21 26.20 -16.74 6.16
C ALA A 21 26.54 -15.50 6.98
N SER A 22 27.26 -14.55 6.38
CA SER A 22 27.53 -13.27 7.00
C SER A 22 26.20 -12.55 6.89
N ALA A 23 25.30 -12.88 7.82
CA ALA A 23 24.11 -12.12 8.10
C ALA A 23 24.60 -10.78 8.66
N GLN A 24 25.08 -9.91 7.77
CA GLN A 24 25.28 -8.52 8.10
C GLN A 24 23.89 -7.92 8.19
N THR A 25 23.27 -8.09 9.35
CA THR A 25 22.08 -7.34 9.69
C THR A 25 22.56 -6.13 10.46
N ASN A 26 22.21 -4.93 10.00
CA ASN A 26 22.17 -3.71 10.82
C ASN A 26 21.06 -3.87 11.89
N GLY A 27 21.08 -4.99 12.61
CA GLY A 27 20.19 -5.32 13.70
C GLY A 27 20.70 -4.72 15.01
N PRO A 28 19.88 -4.79 16.06
CA PRO A 28 20.29 -4.36 17.39
C PRO A 28 21.56 -5.10 17.79
N ALA A 29 22.48 -4.40 18.48
CA ALA A 29 23.68 -5.02 19.00
C ALA A 29 23.28 -6.23 19.89
N ASN A 30 23.79 -7.41 19.56
CA ASN A 30 23.59 -8.59 20.40
C ASN A 30 24.42 -8.42 21.68
N PRO A 31 23.80 -8.35 22.88
CA PRO A 31 24.53 -8.11 24.12
C PRO A 31 25.39 -9.31 24.57
N GLY A 32 25.20 -10.49 23.96
CA GLY A 32 25.97 -11.71 24.26
C GLY A 32 26.76 -12.25 23.05
N PRO A 33 27.51 -13.34 23.24
CA PRO A 33 28.20 -14.01 22.14
C PRO A 33 27.19 -14.52 21.09
N VAL A 34 27.59 -14.48 19.82
CA VAL A 34 26.79 -15.03 18.71
C VAL A 34 26.84 -16.56 18.77
N ILE A 35 25.68 -17.23 18.68
CA ILE A 35 25.57 -18.69 18.68
C ILE A 35 25.56 -19.19 17.23
N PRO A 36 26.51 -20.05 16.81
CA PRO A 36 26.52 -20.60 15.46
C PRO A 36 25.22 -21.37 15.13
N GLY A 37 24.62 -21.08 13.98
CA GLY A 37 23.40 -21.74 13.51
C GLY A 37 22.08 -21.15 14.02
N VAL A 38 22.11 -20.14 14.91
CA VAL A 38 20.92 -19.46 15.40
C VAL A 38 20.70 -18.15 14.63
N CYS A 39 19.55 -18.02 13.98
CA CYS A 39 19.12 -16.81 13.29
C CYS A 39 17.91 -16.18 13.99
N VAL A 40 17.90 -14.85 14.08
CA VAL A 40 16.74 -14.08 14.57
C VAL A 40 16.21 -13.22 13.44
N TYR A 41 14.88 -13.17 13.30
CA TYR A 41 14.21 -12.49 12.20
C TYR A 41 13.02 -11.69 12.72
N PHE A 42 12.87 -10.45 12.23
CA PHE A 42 11.83 -9.53 12.67
C PHE A 42 11.05 -9.00 11.46
N ASN A 43 9.93 -9.66 11.17
CA ASN A 43 9.07 -9.41 10.00
C ASN A 43 8.71 -7.94 9.79
N GLN A 44 8.27 -7.25 10.84
CA GLN A 44 7.78 -5.88 10.73
C GLN A 44 8.88 -4.90 10.30
N ARG A 45 10.11 -5.06 10.82
CA ARG A 45 11.27 -4.24 10.39
C ARG A 45 11.69 -4.60 8.97
N LEU A 46 11.70 -5.88 8.61
CA LEU A 46 12.00 -6.28 7.23
C LEU A 46 11.04 -5.57 6.28
N LEU A 47 9.74 -5.69 6.51
CA LEU A 47 8.75 -5.08 5.63
C LEU A 47 8.91 -3.55 5.61
N ALA A 48 9.03 -2.90 6.77
CA ALA A 48 9.18 -1.46 6.88
C ALA A 48 10.43 -0.89 6.19
N GLN A 49 11.52 -1.66 6.13
CA GLN A 49 12.78 -1.24 5.50
C GLN A 49 12.94 -1.77 4.07
N SER A 50 12.06 -2.67 3.63
CA SER A 50 12.10 -3.22 2.29
C SER A 50 11.60 -2.23 1.24
N THR A 51 12.17 -2.29 0.05
CA THR A 51 11.66 -1.56 -1.13
C THR A 51 10.23 -1.98 -1.48
N ALA A 52 9.89 -3.26 -1.27
CA ALA A 52 8.53 -3.78 -1.44
C ALA A 52 7.53 -3.12 -0.47
N GLY A 53 7.87 -3.02 0.81
CA GLY A 53 7.02 -2.35 1.81
C GLY A 53 6.86 -0.87 1.52
N ALA A 54 7.93 -0.19 1.11
CA ALA A 54 7.85 1.20 0.66
C ALA A 54 6.92 1.37 -0.56
N ALA A 55 6.99 0.46 -1.54
CA ALA A 55 6.13 0.49 -2.72
C ALA A 55 4.66 0.25 -2.36
N VAL A 56 4.36 -0.70 -1.46
CA VAL A 56 3.00 -0.95 -0.98
C VAL A 56 2.44 0.28 -0.29
N GLN A 57 3.20 0.90 0.62
CA GLN A 57 2.78 2.12 1.31
C GLN A 57 2.48 3.25 0.31
N ALA A 58 3.35 3.45 -0.67
CA ALA A 58 3.16 4.46 -1.71
C ALA A 58 1.89 4.20 -2.54
N ARG A 59 1.62 2.93 -2.91
CA ARG A 59 0.39 2.57 -3.61
C ARG A 59 -0.84 2.79 -2.75
N MET A 60 -0.82 2.41 -1.47
CA MET A 60 -1.95 2.67 -0.57
C MET A 60 -2.28 4.16 -0.42
N GLN A 61 -1.26 5.02 -0.41
CA GLN A 61 -1.45 6.47 -0.43
C GLN A 61 -2.09 6.95 -1.74
N GLN A 62 -1.66 6.42 -2.88
CA GLN A 62 -2.25 6.74 -4.18
C GLN A 62 -3.72 6.29 -4.27
N LEU A 63 -4.04 5.06 -3.89
CA LEU A 63 -5.42 4.57 -3.85
C LEU A 63 -6.29 5.46 -2.95
N THR A 64 -5.75 5.91 -1.82
CA THR A 64 -6.47 6.83 -0.92
C THR A 64 -6.76 8.17 -1.62
N GLN A 65 -5.81 8.71 -2.37
CA GLN A 65 -6.00 9.95 -3.14
C GLN A 65 -6.99 9.76 -4.29
N GLU A 66 -6.94 8.62 -4.99
CA GLU A 66 -7.89 8.25 -6.04
C GLU A 66 -9.31 8.18 -5.47
N VAL A 67 -9.52 7.44 -4.39
CA VAL A 67 -10.83 7.31 -3.72
C VAL A 67 -11.33 8.66 -3.21
N GLN A 68 -10.48 9.49 -2.62
CA GLN A 68 -10.87 10.84 -2.20
C GLN A 68 -11.27 11.72 -3.38
N GLY A 69 -10.52 11.66 -4.48
CA GLY A 69 -10.82 12.38 -5.72
C GLY A 69 -12.14 11.92 -6.35
N GLU A 70 -12.40 10.62 -6.34
CA GLU A 70 -13.66 10.05 -6.84
C GLU A 70 -14.86 10.43 -5.97
N LEU A 71 -14.71 10.40 -4.64
CA LEU A 71 -15.80 10.68 -3.69
C LEU A 71 -16.10 12.17 -3.51
N ALA A 72 -15.13 13.07 -3.69
CA ALA A 72 -15.29 14.51 -3.52
C ALA A 72 -16.49 15.15 -4.28
N PRO A 73 -16.72 14.87 -5.58
CA PRO A 73 -17.89 15.39 -6.28
C PRO A 73 -19.22 14.85 -5.74
N TYR A 74 -19.26 13.60 -5.27
CA TYR A 74 -20.45 13.04 -4.63
C TYR A 74 -20.79 13.79 -3.35
N ALA A 75 -19.80 14.04 -2.48
CA ALA A 75 -19.99 14.84 -1.28
C ALA A 75 -20.50 16.27 -1.62
N THR A 76 -19.90 16.90 -2.62
CA THR A 76 -20.29 18.26 -3.06
C THR A 76 -21.72 18.29 -3.59
N SER A 77 -22.11 17.33 -4.43
CA SER A 77 -23.46 17.25 -5.01
C SER A 77 -24.53 16.99 -3.95
N ILE A 78 -24.26 16.08 -3.00
CA ILE A 78 -25.14 15.80 -1.86
C ILE A 78 -25.32 17.07 -1.00
N GLN A 79 -24.24 17.79 -0.72
CA GLN A 79 -24.30 19.03 0.05
C GLN A 79 -25.07 20.13 -0.67
N ALA A 80 -24.86 20.29 -1.98
CA ALA A 80 -25.60 21.26 -2.80
C ALA A 80 -27.11 20.93 -2.84
N GLU A 81 -27.47 19.65 -2.95
CA GLU A 81 -28.87 19.23 -2.93
C GLU A 81 -29.53 19.43 -1.58
N ALA A 82 -28.82 19.15 -0.48
CA ALA A 82 -29.29 19.44 0.87
C ALA A 82 -29.59 20.93 1.06
N GLN A 83 -28.66 21.80 0.62
CA GLN A 83 -28.85 23.26 0.66
C GLN A 83 -30.02 23.72 -0.22
N ALA A 84 -30.15 23.17 -1.43
CA ALA A 84 -31.25 23.50 -2.33
C ALA A 84 -32.61 23.10 -1.76
N LEU A 85 -32.70 21.92 -1.14
CA LEU A 85 -33.93 21.43 -0.50
C LEU A 85 -34.30 22.29 0.71
N GLN A 86 -33.30 22.74 1.48
CA GLN A 86 -33.50 23.62 2.62
C GLN A 86 -33.93 25.04 2.20
N ALA A 87 -33.29 25.61 1.17
CA ALA A 87 -33.63 26.94 0.64
C ALA A 87 -35.02 26.98 0.00
N ALA A 88 -35.42 25.91 -0.68
CA ALA A 88 -36.75 25.81 -1.29
C ALA A 88 -37.87 25.51 -0.26
N GLY A 89 -37.53 25.27 1.01
CA GLY A 89 -38.40 25.45 2.17
C GLY A 89 -39.87 25.01 1.99
N ALA A 90 -40.79 25.97 2.05
CA ALA A 90 -42.23 25.75 1.84
C ALA A 90 -42.69 26.05 0.40
N SER A 91 -41.80 26.49 -0.50
CA SER A 91 -42.16 26.79 -1.89
C SER A 91 -42.29 25.53 -2.75
N LEU A 92 -41.72 24.40 -2.33
CA LEU A 92 -41.95 23.09 -2.94
C LEU A 92 -43.27 22.46 -2.42
N PRO A 93 -44.06 21.82 -3.31
CA PRO A 93 -45.17 20.96 -2.91
C PRO A 93 -44.74 19.90 -1.88
N ALA A 94 -45.58 19.60 -0.89
CA ALA A 94 -45.25 18.69 0.21
C ALA A 94 -44.81 17.29 -0.26
N ALA A 95 -45.48 16.74 -1.29
CA ALA A 95 -45.13 15.46 -1.88
C ALA A 95 -43.72 15.48 -2.48
N GLU A 96 -43.37 16.54 -3.20
CA GLU A 96 -42.06 16.68 -3.85
C GLU A 96 -40.92 16.85 -2.83
N ARG A 97 -41.17 17.59 -1.74
CA ARG A 97 -40.22 17.69 -0.62
C ARG A 97 -39.95 16.34 0.02
N GLN A 98 -41.00 15.55 0.25
CA GLN A 98 -40.88 14.24 0.86
C GLN A 98 -40.12 13.26 -0.04
N THR A 99 -40.43 13.22 -1.34
CA THR A 99 -39.72 12.37 -2.30
C THR A 99 -38.24 12.72 -2.39
N ARG A 100 -37.90 14.02 -2.53
CA ARG A 100 -36.51 14.46 -2.60
C ARG A 100 -35.75 14.25 -1.30
N GLY A 101 -36.39 14.48 -0.15
CA GLY A 101 -35.82 14.18 1.16
C GLY A 101 -35.49 12.70 1.35
N GLN A 102 -36.40 11.80 0.96
CA GLN A 102 -36.16 10.35 1.01
C GLN A 102 -35.04 9.91 0.06
N ALA A 103 -35.00 10.46 -1.15
CA ALA A 103 -33.95 10.15 -2.12
C ALA A 103 -32.57 10.63 -1.63
N LEU A 104 -32.48 11.82 -1.03
CA LEU A 104 -31.25 12.33 -0.41
C LEU A 104 -30.84 11.47 0.78
N GLN A 105 -31.78 11.13 1.67
CA GLN A 105 -31.52 10.27 2.81
C GLN A 105 -30.92 8.94 2.35
N ALA A 106 -31.48 8.30 1.32
CA ALA A 106 -31.00 7.03 0.78
C ALA A 106 -29.56 7.08 0.22
N ARG A 107 -29.07 8.25 -0.21
CA ARG A 107 -27.69 8.42 -0.70
C ARG A 107 -26.67 8.74 0.39
N VAL A 108 -27.13 9.10 1.58
CA VAL A 108 -26.27 9.46 2.73
C VAL A 108 -26.06 8.29 3.68
N GLN A 109 -26.83 7.19 3.53
CA GLN A 109 -26.73 5.99 4.37
C GLN A 109 -25.60 5.05 3.94
#